data_AF-A0A5J4E3F2-F1
#
_entry.id   AF-A0A5J4E3F2-F1
#
_cell.length_a   1.000
_cell.length_b   1.000
_cell.length_c   1.000
_cell.angle_alpha   90.00
_cell.angle_beta   90.00
_cell.angle_gamma   90.00
#
_symmetry.space_group_name_H-M   'P 1'
#
loop_
_entity.id
_entity.type
_entity.pdbx_description
1 polymer ?
#
loop_
_entity_poly.entity_id
_entity_poly.type
_entity_poly.pdbx_seq_one_letter_code
_entity_poly.pdbx_strand_id
1 'polypeptide(L)'
;MAFKDQTSSRPQLGTDAGRDTVGYGQGDTGRRGVTIVQQDTVLTGEIRGCRLIEIHGEVEGDLKAEMVLVHESGKLHGTVRADNAEIRGILEGTTFVKHLLNIDSTGTVTGNIQYGQLKLEFGGSISAELRNVPPELAGDFDLEVKKGRAVRITTTDLTAIDPDDEAEDLTYTVTNMANGFVALSTAPAKPVDKFTQADLENGGVNFVHDGSDTKMASFDVVVADDDGATSGAAQTVKVTVKS
;
A
#
# COMPACT_ATOMS: atom_id res chain seq x y z
N MET A 1 -28.83 -40.09 75.41
CA MET A 1 -28.64 -39.50 76.76
C MET A 1 -27.18 -39.12 76.90
N ALA A 2 -26.92 -37.90 77.35
CA ALA A 2 -25.66 -37.17 77.21
C ALA A 2 -24.54 -37.66 78.16
N PHE A 3 -23.29 -37.52 77.70
CA PHE A 3 -22.14 -37.34 78.58
C PHE A 3 -21.38 -36.08 78.15
N LYS A 4 -21.20 -35.19 79.14
CA LYS A 4 -20.40 -33.96 79.12
C LYS A 4 -18.95 -34.36 79.43
N ASP A 5 -17.98 -33.69 78.80
CA ASP A 5 -16.78 -33.31 79.54
C ASP A 5 -16.18 -31.99 79.00
N GLN A 6 -15.78 -31.13 79.94
CA GLN A 6 -15.07 -29.87 79.71
C GLN A 6 -13.61 -30.05 80.15
N THR A 7 -12.66 -29.46 79.44
CA THR A 7 -11.75 -28.39 79.91
C THR A 7 -10.42 -28.35 79.14
N SER A 8 -9.93 -27.11 78.95
CA SER A 8 -8.53 -26.65 78.78
C SER A 8 -8.38 -25.72 77.56
N SER A 9 -8.68 -24.40 77.66
CA SER A 9 -7.72 -23.28 77.92
C SER A 9 -6.49 -23.32 76.99
N ARG A 10 -6.16 -22.32 76.13
CA ARG A 10 -5.95 -20.84 76.25
C ARG A 10 -5.49 -20.35 74.83
N PRO A 11 -5.09 -19.08 74.57
CA PRO A 11 -5.75 -17.78 74.68
C PRO A 11 -5.93 -17.08 73.30
N GLN A 12 -6.69 -15.99 73.28
CA GLN A 12 -6.79 -15.04 72.17
C GLN A 12 -5.49 -14.25 71.98
N LEU A 13 -5.07 -14.01 70.73
CA LEU A 13 -4.21 -12.89 70.38
C LEU A 13 -5.04 -11.83 69.66
N GLY A 14 -5.06 -10.63 70.24
CA GLY A 14 -5.66 -9.44 69.66
C GLY A 14 -4.79 -8.85 68.55
N THR A 15 -5.50 -8.16 67.66
CA THR A 15 -5.16 -6.86 67.05
C THR A 15 -3.70 -6.43 67.10
N ASP A 16 -3.03 -6.43 65.94
CA ASP A 16 -2.15 -5.32 65.60
C ASP A 16 -2.42 -4.86 64.16
N ALA A 17 -2.57 -3.55 64.04
CA ALA A 17 -2.96 -2.84 62.85
C ALA A 17 -1.70 -2.36 62.13
N GLY A 18 -1.24 -3.14 61.15
CA GLY A 18 -0.28 -2.70 60.15
C GLY A 18 -0.92 -2.74 58.77
N ARG A 19 -1.67 -1.69 58.40
CA ARG A 19 -2.10 -1.50 57.02
C ARG A 19 -0.90 -1.03 56.19
N ASP A 20 -0.12 -1.97 55.70
CA ASP A 20 0.66 -1.74 54.48
C ASP A 20 -0.29 -1.92 53.30
N THR A 21 -1.06 -0.86 53.04
CA THR A 21 -1.69 -0.67 51.74
C THR A 21 -0.57 -0.55 50.72
N VAL A 22 -0.22 -1.65 50.08
CA VAL A 22 0.52 -1.64 48.82
C VAL A 22 -0.38 -0.92 47.83
N GLY A 23 -0.14 0.38 47.66
CA GLY A 23 -0.80 1.19 46.66
C GLY A 23 -0.45 0.63 45.29
N TYR A 24 -1.42 0.05 44.61
CA TYR A 24 -1.33 -0.11 43.17
C TYR A 24 -1.28 1.30 42.58
N GLY A 25 -0.05 1.71 42.25
CA GLY A 25 0.25 2.96 41.60
C GLY A 25 -0.59 3.14 40.35
N GLN A 26 -1.09 4.35 40.23
CA GLN A 26 -1.77 4.87 39.07
C GLN A 26 -0.74 5.09 37.94
N GLY A 27 -0.98 4.49 36.77
CA GLY A 27 -0.17 4.60 35.53
C GLY A 27 0.07 3.21 34.93
N ASP A 28 -0.47 2.81 33.80
CA ASP A 28 -0.42 3.43 32.47
C ASP A 28 -1.61 2.92 31.62
N THR A 29 -2.43 3.83 31.08
CA THR A 29 -3.52 3.51 30.14
C THR A 29 -3.08 3.53 28.67
N GLY A 30 -1.79 3.51 28.36
CA GLY A 30 -1.23 3.75 27.02
C GLY A 30 -0.84 2.53 26.18
N ARG A 31 -0.75 1.31 26.74
CA ARG A 31 -0.26 0.11 26.00
C ARG A 31 -1.35 -0.76 25.39
N ARG A 32 -2.34 -0.19 24.70
CA ARG A 32 -3.26 -1.02 23.91
C ARG A 32 -2.58 -1.44 22.60
N GLY A 33 -2.51 -2.75 22.36
CA GLY A 33 -2.07 -3.35 21.09
C GLY A 33 -0.57 -3.53 20.89
N VAL A 34 0.25 -3.63 21.96
CA VAL A 34 1.68 -3.96 21.83
C VAL A 34 1.89 -5.46 22.03
N THR A 35 2.57 -6.11 21.09
CA THR A 35 3.03 -7.49 21.19
C THR A 35 4.55 -7.50 21.23
N ILE A 36 5.16 -8.25 22.16
CA ILE A 36 6.61 -8.37 22.25
C ILE A 36 6.99 -9.84 22.21
N VAL A 37 7.82 -10.23 21.25
CA VAL A 37 8.38 -11.57 21.09
C VAL A 37 9.82 -11.53 21.62
N GLN A 38 10.04 -12.08 22.81
CA GLN A 38 11.34 -12.07 23.48
C GLN A 38 12.34 -13.02 22.81
N GLN A 39 13.63 -12.89 23.14
CA GLN A 39 14.65 -13.87 22.77
C GLN A 39 14.24 -15.28 23.23
N ASP A 40 14.73 -16.30 22.51
CA ASP A 40 14.40 -17.72 22.73
C ASP A 40 12.91 -18.08 22.57
N THR A 41 12.09 -17.15 22.08
CA THR A 41 10.67 -17.39 21.77
C THR A 41 10.49 -17.51 20.26
N VAL A 42 9.82 -18.59 19.84
CA VAL A 42 9.35 -18.78 18.46
C VAL A 42 7.83 -18.69 18.46
N LEU A 43 7.28 -17.77 17.68
CA LEU A 43 5.83 -17.61 17.49
C LEU A 43 5.47 -18.01 16.05
N THR A 44 4.64 -19.03 15.90
CA THR A 44 4.17 -19.49 14.59
C THR A 44 2.67 -19.26 14.42
N GLY A 45 2.24 -18.83 13.22
CA GLY A 45 0.83 -18.68 12.84
C GLY A 45 0.46 -17.29 12.37
N GLU A 46 -0.81 -16.91 12.60
CA GLU A 46 -1.35 -15.64 12.16
C GLU A 46 -1.48 -14.64 13.31
N ILE A 47 -0.86 -13.46 13.15
CA ILE A 47 -0.86 -12.37 14.13
C ILE A 47 -1.66 -11.19 13.53
N ARG A 48 -2.78 -10.85 14.18
CA ARG A 48 -3.66 -9.72 13.79
C ARG A 48 -4.00 -8.85 14.99
N GLY A 49 -4.45 -7.62 14.71
CA GLY A 49 -4.98 -6.71 15.74
C GLY A 49 -3.91 -6.13 16.68
N CYS A 50 -2.64 -6.28 16.34
CA CYS A 50 -1.55 -5.58 17.02
C CYS A 50 -1.30 -4.23 16.35
N ARG A 51 -1.10 -3.21 17.16
CA ARG A 51 -0.69 -1.88 16.72
C ARG A 51 0.82 -1.86 16.52
N LEU A 52 1.56 -2.31 17.52
CA LEU A 52 3.01 -2.42 17.51
C LEU A 52 3.40 -3.86 17.81
N ILE A 53 4.35 -4.40 17.06
CA ILE A 53 5.04 -5.63 17.41
C ILE A 53 6.55 -5.41 17.47
N GLU A 54 7.15 -5.88 18.56
CA GLU A 54 8.60 -5.89 18.77
C GLU A 54 9.10 -7.33 18.75
N ILE A 55 10.07 -7.63 17.89
CA ILE A 55 10.58 -8.98 17.66
C ILE A 55 12.06 -9.02 18.04
N HIS A 56 12.36 -9.66 19.16
CA HIS A 56 13.71 -10.02 19.59
C HIS A 56 14.00 -11.52 19.38
N GLY A 57 12.97 -12.36 19.31
CA GLY A 57 13.05 -13.80 19.00
C GLY A 57 12.71 -14.09 17.54
N GLU A 58 11.91 -15.11 17.29
CA GLU A 58 11.54 -15.55 15.95
C GLU A 58 10.02 -15.56 15.74
N VAL A 59 9.58 -15.08 14.58
CA VAL A 59 8.19 -15.10 14.16
C VAL A 59 8.10 -15.74 12.78
N GLU A 60 7.24 -16.75 12.64
CA GLU A 60 6.95 -17.41 11.37
C GLU A 60 5.45 -17.37 11.04
N GLY A 61 5.07 -16.71 9.95
CA GLY A 61 3.69 -16.72 9.44
C GLY A 61 3.18 -15.36 8.98
N ASP A 62 1.86 -15.17 9.08
CA ASP A 62 1.18 -13.98 8.57
C ASP A 62 1.07 -12.91 9.68
N LEU A 63 1.69 -11.76 9.47
CA LEU A 63 1.72 -10.65 10.43
C LEU A 63 1.03 -9.40 9.86
N LYS A 64 0.03 -8.89 10.58
CA LYS A 64 -0.57 -7.58 10.32
C LYS A 64 -0.46 -6.65 11.54
N ALA A 65 0.23 -5.53 11.37
CA ALA A 65 0.43 -4.51 12.40
C ALA A 65 0.38 -3.09 11.82
N GLU A 66 0.30 -2.04 12.65
CA GLU A 66 0.60 -0.67 12.19
C GLU A 66 2.13 -0.46 12.13
N MET A 67 2.85 -0.94 13.14
CA MET A 67 4.30 -0.81 13.27
C MET A 67 4.95 -2.16 13.59
N VAL A 68 5.98 -2.52 12.82
CA VAL A 68 6.82 -3.71 13.03
C VAL A 68 8.24 -3.29 13.36
N LEU A 69 8.77 -3.75 14.49
CA LEU A 69 10.16 -3.55 14.91
C LEU A 69 10.86 -4.90 15.00
N VAL A 70 11.79 -5.17 14.10
CA VAL A 70 12.66 -6.35 14.16
C VAL A 70 13.99 -5.92 14.76
N HIS A 71 14.24 -6.26 16.01
CA HIS A 71 15.49 -5.94 16.70
C HIS A 71 16.65 -6.79 16.17
N GLU A 72 17.90 -6.46 16.54
CA GLU A 72 19.11 -7.11 16.00
C GLU A 72 19.11 -8.64 16.09
N SER A 73 18.60 -9.23 17.18
CA SER A 73 18.48 -10.68 17.35
C SER A 73 17.21 -11.27 16.73
N GLY A 74 16.31 -10.42 16.27
CA GLY A 74 14.98 -10.77 15.79
C GLY A 74 15.01 -11.37 14.39
N LYS A 75 14.15 -12.35 14.16
CA LYS A 75 13.89 -12.95 12.85
C LYS A 75 12.40 -12.96 12.56
N LEU A 76 12.04 -12.53 11.36
CA LEU A 76 10.66 -12.53 10.89
C LEU A 76 10.60 -13.19 9.51
N HIS A 77 9.95 -14.35 9.45
CA HIS A 77 9.76 -15.12 8.22
C HIS A 77 8.26 -15.19 7.88
N GLY A 78 7.86 -14.82 6.66
CA GLY A 78 6.48 -15.01 6.19
C GLY A 78 5.88 -13.81 5.45
N THR A 79 4.58 -13.58 5.64
CA THR A 79 3.87 -12.45 4.98
C THR A 79 3.66 -11.31 5.96
N VAL A 80 4.19 -10.13 5.66
CA VAL A 80 4.10 -8.96 6.54
C VAL A 80 3.28 -7.86 5.88
N ARG A 81 2.29 -7.32 6.59
CA ARG A 81 1.52 -6.13 6.19
C ARG A 81 1.58 -5.10 7.31
N ALA A 82 2.23 -3.96 7.03
CA ALA A 82 2.40 -2.90 8.02
C ALA A 82 2.26 -1.49 7.41
N ASP A 83 1.95 -0.50 8.23
CA ASP A 83 2.06 0.89 7.82
C ASP A 83 3.54 1.33 7.81
N ASN A 84 4.29 0.95 8.84
CA ASN A 84 5.73 1.21 8.97
C ASN A 84 6.49 -0.02 9.47
N ALA A 85 7.75 -0.15 9.06
CA ALA A 85 8.64 -1.21 9.56
C ALA A 85 10.07 -0.68 9.80
N GLU A 86 10.68 -1.08 10.90
CA GLU A 86 12.10 -0.84 11.20
C GLU A 86 12.82 -2.18 11.41
N ILE A 87 13.84 -2.43 10.60
CA ILE A 87 14.53 -3.71 10.52
C ILE A 87 15.99 -3.52 10.94
N ARG A 88 16.33 -4.04 12.12
CA ARG A 88 17.71 -4.20 12.62
C ARG A 88 18.17 -5.66 12.60
N GLY A 89 17.23 -6.60 12.58
CA GLY A 89 17.48 -8.04 12.45
C GLY A 89 17.23 -8.55 11.03
N ILE A 90 16.62 -9.73 10.93
CA ILE A 90 16.34 -10.41 9.66
C ILE A 90 14.84 -10.41 9.35
N LEU A 91 14.49 -10.01 8.12
CA LEU A 91 13.15 -10.13 7.56
C LEU A 91 13.23 -10.89 6.23
N GLU A 92 12.56 -12.03 6.14
CA GLU A 92 12.48 -12.82 4.91
C GLU A 92 11.02 -13.13 4.53
N GLY A 93 10.67 -12.91 3.26
CA GLY A 93 9.37 -13.31 2.71
C GLY A 93 8.69 -12.23 1.90
N THR A 94 7.35 -12.18 1.95
CA THR A 94 6.56 -11.21 1.18
C THR A 94 6.13 -10.07 2.09
N THR A 95 6.56 -8.85 1.81
CA THR A 95 6.38 -7.70 2.70
C THR A 95 5.68 -6.55 1.97
N PHE A 96 4.67 -5.97 2.62
CA PHE A 96 3.95 -4.78 2.16
C PHE A 96 4.02 -3.71 3.26
N VAL A 97 4.77 -2.64 3.03
CA VAL A 97 4.93 -1.51 3.97
C VAL A 97 4.37 -0.24 3.34
N LYS A 98 3.28 0.29 3.88
CA LYS A 98 2.54 1.39 3.23
C LYS A 98 3.29 2.72 3.19
N HIS A 99 4.01 3.06 4.25
CA HIS A 99 4.62 4.37 4.41
C HIS A 99 6.14 4.32 4.39
N LEU A 100 6.79 3.78 5.43
CA LEU A 100 8.25 3.76 5.52
C LEU A 100 8.79 2.38 5.93
N LEU A 101 9.65 1.82 5.10
CA LEU A 101 10.55 0.72 5.44
C LEU A 101 11.93 1.31 5.78
N ASN A 102 12.31 1.25 7.05
CA ASN A 102 13.64 1.63 7.54
C ASN A 102 14.48 0.37 7.77
N ILE A 103 15.61 0.26 7.08
CA ILE A 103 16.59 -0.82 7.27
C ILE A 103 17.83 -0.19 7.90
N ASP A 104 18.08 -0.56 9.15
CA ASP A 104 19.22 -0.08 9.94
C ASP A 104 20.53 -0.75 9.48
N SER A 105 21.65 -0.29 10.03
CA SER A 105 23.02 -0.72 9.75
C SER A 105 23.28 -2.23 9.92
N THR A 106 22.45 -2.95 10.68
CA THR A 106 22.53 -4.41 10.87
C THR A 106 21.39 -5.16 10.18
N GLY A 107 20.40 -4.44 9.64
CA GLY A 107 19.18 -5.02 9.09
C GLY A 107 19.44 -5.76 7.79
N THR A 108 18.78 -6.91 7.63
CA THR A 108 18.76 -7.67 6.37
C THR A 108 17.32 -7.96 5.97
N VAL A 109 16.95 -7.54 4.76
CA VAL A 109 15.62 -7.78 4.18
C VAL A 109 15.76 -8.56 2.87
N THR A 110 15.06 -9.70 2.74
CA THR A 110 15.05 -10.50 1.50
C THR A 110 13.65 -10.96 1.11
N GLY A 111 13.35 -10.98 -0.19
CA GLY A 111 12.11 -11.53 -0.74
C GLY A 111 11.33 -10.56 -1.62
N ASN A 112 10.00 -10.68 -1.66
CA ASN A 112 9.13 -9.81 -2.47
C ASN A 112 8.69 -8.62 -1.64
N ILE A 113 9.21 -7.42 -1.91
CA ILE A 113 9.01 -6.27 -1.02
C ILE A 113 8.34 -5.13 -1.80
N GLN A 114 7.17 -4.70 -1.31
CA GLN A 114 6.50 -3.47 -1.72
C GLN A 114 6.59 -2.46 -0.57
N TYR A 115 7.05 -1.25 -0.85
CA TYR A 115 7.18 -0.19 0.15
C TYR A 115 6.79 1.16 -0.44
N GLY A 116 6.25 2.07 0.39
CA GLY A 116 6.01 3.46 -0.02
C GLY A 116 7.32 4.26 -0.11
N GLN A 117 8.12 4.24 0.96
CA GLN A 117 9.44 4.87 1.03
C GLN A 117 10.45 3.90 1.66
N LEU A 118 11.70 3.97 1.20
CA LEU A 118 12.82 3.20 1.72
C LEU A 118 13.86 4.13 2.34
N LYS A 119 14.22 3.87 3.60
CA LYS A 119 15.43 4.40 4.24
C LYS A 119 16.38 3.24 4.50
N LEU A 120 17.59 3.33 3.96
CA LEU A 120 18.64 2.32 4.14
C LEU A 120 19.88 2.98 4.78
N GLU A 121 20.32 2.46 5.93
CA GLU A 121 21.52 2.93 6.61
C GLU A 121 22.78 2.17 6.16
N PHE A 122 23.96 2.77 6.33
CA PHE A 122 25.23 2.12 6.00
C PHE A 122 25.41 0.81 6.78
N GLY A 123 25.53 -0.30 6.06
CA GLY A 123 25.64 -1.66 6.62
C GLY A 123 24.38 -2.49 6.45
N GLY A 124 23.21 -1.84 6.29
CA GLY A 124 21.97 -2.51 5.98
C GLY A 124 22.01 -3.19 4.61
N SER A 125 21.35 -4.34 4.49
CA SER A 125 21.29 -5.13 3.27
C SER A 125 19.85 -5.36 2.84
N ILE A 126 19.59 -5.19 1.55
CA ILE A 126 18.31 -5.52 0.93
C ILE A 126 18.55 -6.33 -0.35
N SER A 127 17.87 -7.47 -0.48
CA SER A 127 17.81 -8.27 -1.70
C SER A 127 16.35 -8.57 -1.99
N ALA A 128 15.68 -7.62 -2.65
CA ALA A 128 14.26 -7.66 -2.91
C ALA A 128 13.96 -7.81 -4.41
N GLU A 129 12.91 -8.55 -4.74
CA GLU A 129 12.19 -8.37 -6.01
C GLU A 129 11.25 -7.17 -5.83
N LEU A 130 11.62 -6.05 -6.45
CA LEU A 130 10.73 -4.89 -6.58
C LEU A 130 9.64 -5.29 -7.56
N ARG A 131 8.39 -5.23 -7.11
CA ARG A 131 7.23 -5.54 -7.95
C ARG A 131 6.66 -4.25 -8.49
N ASN A 132 6.74 -4.09 -9.80
CA ASN A 132 6.02 -3.09 -10.58
C ASN A 132 4.56 -2.94 -10.08
N VAL A 133 4.13 -1.72 -9.81
CA VAL A 133 2.72 -1.39 -9.55
C VAL A 133 2.05 -1.04 -10.88
N PRO A 134 0.96 -1.73 -11.28
CA PRO A 134 0.31 -1.38 -12.53
C PRO A 134 -0.27 0.04 -12.52
N PRO A 135 -0.25 0.75 -13.66
CA PRO A 135 -0.76 2.11 -13.76
C PRO A 135 -2.28 2.16 -13.62
N GLU A 136 -2.82 3.24 -13.05
CA GLU A 136 -4.25 3.50 -12.94
C GLU A 136 -4.71 4.61 -13.89
N LEU A 137 -5.82 4.40 -14.60
CA LEU A 137 -6.47 5.46 -15.39
C LEU A 137 -7.39 6.31 -14.51
N ALA A 138 -7.32 7.62 -14.68
CA ALA A 138 -8.20 8.61 -14.09
C ALA A 138 -8.63 9.66 -15.12
N GLY A 139 -9.55 10.55 -14.73
CA GLY A 139 -10.22 11.53 -15.60
C GLY A 139 -11.73 11.36 -15.57
N ASP A 140 -12.46 12.24 -16.24
CA ASP A 140 -13.91 12.10 -16.41
C ASP A 140 -14.30 11.27 -17.65
N PHE A 141 -13.35 10.99 -18.54
CA PHE A 141 -13.51 10.25 -19.79
C PHE A 141 -14.60 10.84 -20.72
N ASP A 142 -14.86 12.14 -20.61
CA ASP A 142 -15.87 12.85 -21.38
C ASP A 142 -15.23 14.00 -22.17
N LEU A 143 -15.44 14.01 -23.49
CA LEU A 143 -14.95 15.04 -24.39
C LEU A 143 -16.11 15.71 -25.15
N GLU A 144 -15.85 16.92 -25.64
CA GLU A 144 -16.77 17.64 -26.52
C GLU A 144 -16.04 18.19 -27.75
N VAL A 145 -16.56 17.91 -28.93
CA VAL A 145 -15.95 18.34 -30.19
C VAL A 145 -17.01 18.90 -31.14
N LYS A 146 -16.62 19.86 -31.98
CA LYS A 146 -17.48 20.29 -33.09
C LYS A 146 -17.32 19.32 -34.26
N LYS A 147 -18.40 19.09 -35.00
CA LYS A 147 -18.39 18.25 -36.20
C LYS A 147 -17.26 18.64 -37.16
N GLY A 148 -16.41 17.66 -37.48
CA GLY A 148 -15.29 17.81 -38.42
C GLY A 148 -14.13 18.65 -37.88
N ARG A 149 -14.09 18.89 -36.56
CA ARG A 149 -13.03 19.61 -35.86
C ARG A 149 -12.27 18.67 -34.93
N ALA A 150 -11.16 19.20 -34.41
CA ALA A 150 -10.37 18.56 -33.38
C ALA A 150 -10.62 19.24 -32.03
N VAL A 151 -10.52 18.46 -30.96
CA VAL A 151 -10.44 18.94 -29.58
C VAL A 151 -9.18 18.35 -28.94
N ARG A 152 -8.50 19.15 -28.13
CA ARG A 152 -7.35 18.69 -27.34
C ARG A 152 -7.86 17.80 -26.22
N ILE A 153 -7.20 16.67 -26.01
CA ILE A 153 -7.40 15.83 -24.82
C ILE A 153 -6.50 16.39 -23.73
N THR A 154 -7.03 16.57 -22.53
CA THR A 154 -6.33 17.16 -21.39
C THR A 154 -6.30 16.20 -20.20
N THR A 155 -5.49 16.51 -19.19
CA THR A 155 -5.37 15.68 -17.97
C THR A 155 -6.63 15.67 -17.11
N THR A 156 -7.62 16.52 -17.37
CA THR A 156 -8.95 16.42 -16.75
C THR A 156 -9.79 15.32 -17.39
N ASP A 157 -9.61 15.10 -18.69
CA ASP A 157 -10.40 14.16 -19.46
C ASP A 157 -9.83 12.74 -19.31
N LEU A 158 -8.50 12.64 -19.29
CA LEU A 158 -7.75 11.40 -19.21
C LEU A 158 -6.39 11.64 -18.56
N THR A 159 -5.96 10.81 -17.61
CA THR A 159 -4.60 10.82 -17.06
C THR A 159 -4.26 9.43 -16.52
N ALA A 160 -2.98 9.09 -16.49
CA ALA A 160 -2.48 7.88 -15.86
C ALA A 160 -1.70 8.25 -14.61
N ILE A 161 -1.83 7.45 -13.55
CA ILE A 161 -1.12 7.63 -12.29
C ILE A 161 -0.39 6.32 -12.01
N ASP A 162 0.92 6.42 -11.85
CA ASP A 162 1.80 5.32 -11.50
C ASP A 162 2.81 5.81 -10.45
N PRO A 163 3.01 5.10 -9.32
CA PRO A 163 3.94 5.51 -8.28
C PRO A 163 5.41 5.14 -8.55
N ASP A 164 5.70 4.25 -9.50
CA ASP A 164 7.05 3.77 -9.82
C ASP A 164 7.50 4.03 -11.26
N ASP A 165 6.60 4.48 -12.14
CA ASP A 165 6.92 4.91 -13.51
C ASP A 165 6.79 6.43 -13.75
N GLU A 166 7.63 6.97 -14.63
CA GLU A 166 7.56 8.36 -15.09
C GLU A 166 6.55 8.50 -16.24
N ALA A 167 6.09 9.73 -16.51
CA ALA A 167 5.07 10.01 -17.54
C ALA A 167 5.50 9.60 -18.97
N GLU A 168 6.80 9.53 -19.25
CA GLU A 168 7.32 9.10 -20.55
C GLU A 168 7.19 7.58 -20.77
N ASP A 169 7.16 6.81 -19.67
CA ASP A 169 7.14 5.33 -19.67
C ASP A 169 5.71 4.77 -19.59
N LEU A 170 4.71 5.64 -19.39
CA LEU A 170 3.29 5.29 -19.42
C LEU A 170 2.70 5.46 -20.83
N THR A 171 2.47 4.34 -21.52
CA THR A 171 1.97 4.32 -22.90
C THR A 171 0.49 3.96 -22.97
N TYR A 172 -0.32 4.89 -23.50
CA TYR A 172 -1.70 4.64 -23.86
C TYR A 172 -1.80 3.82 -25.14
N THR A 173 -2.72 2.86 -25.16
CA THR A 173 -3.19 2.19 -26.37
C THR A 173 -4.66 2.53 -26.61
N VAL A 174 -4.95 3.06 -27.78
CA VAL A 174 -6.27 3.49 -28.24
C VAL A 174 -6.86 2.45 -29.19
N THR A 175 -8.08 2.02 -28.90
CA THR A 175 -8.81 1.04 -29.71
C THR A 175 -10.27 1.46 -29.93
N ASN A 176 -11.01 0.70 -30.74
CA ASN A 176 -12.46 0.88 -30.94
C ASN A 176 -12.89 2.31 -31.26
N MET A 177 -12.06 3.04 -32.00
CA MET A 177 -12.35 4.41 -32.45
C MET A 177 -13.59 4.42 -33.35
N ALA A 178 -14.56 5.28 -33.01
CA ALA A 178 -15.80 5.46 -33.75
C ALA A 178 -16.03 6.95 -34.03
N ASN A 179 -16.38 7.26 -35.29
CA ASN A 179 -16.72 8.61 -35.77
C ASN A 179 -15.61 9.67 -35.58
N GLY A 180 -14.36 9.22 -35.55
CA GLY A 180 -13.16 10.05 -35.40
C GLY A 180 -11.94 9.21 -35.07
N PHE A 181 -10.83 9.87 -34.77
CA PHE A 181 -9.57 9.22 -34.42
C PHE A 181 -8.75 10.10 -33.46
N VAL A 182 -7.84 9.47 -32.73
CA VAL A 182 -6.83 10.18 -31.92
C VAL A 182 -5.61 10.51 -32.79
N ALA A 183 -5.04 11.70 -32.63
CA ALA A 183 -3.87 12.17 -33.36
C ALA A 183 -2.95 13.03 -32.49
N LEU A 184 -1.65 12.94 -32.77
CA LEU A 184 -0.66 13.87 -32.20
C LEU A 184 -0.72 15.23 -32.91
N SER A 185 -0.48 16.29 -32.16
CA SER A 185 -0.48 17.69 -32.63
C SER A 185 0.59 17.95 -33.69
N THR A 186 1.65 17.16 -33.70
CA THR A 186 2.73 17.21 -34.70
C THR A 186 2.31 16.61 -36.06
N ALA A 187 1.26 15.78 -36.07
CA ALA A 187 0.72 15.14 -37.27
C ALA A 187 -0.81 14.99 -37.18
N PRO A 188 -1.59 16.10 -37.16
CA PRO A 188 -3.01 16.09 -36.79
C PRO A 188 -3.93 15.39 -37.80
N ALA A 189 -3.43 15.08 -39.00
CA ALA A 189 -4.16 14.32 -40.02
C ALA A 189 -3.85 12.82 -40.00
N LYS A 190 -2.92 12.37 -39.15
CA LYS A 190 -2.49 10.97 -39.07
C LYS A 190 -3.04 10.35 -37.79
N PRO A 191 -3.91 9.32 -37.89
CA PRO A 191 -4.33 8.55 -36.73
C PRO A 191 -3.15 7.92 -36.01
N VAL A 192 -3.21 7.90 -34.69
CA VAL A 192 -2.32 7.13 -33.83
C VAL A 192 -3.14 6.20 -32.95
N ASP A 193 -2.59 5.01 -32.71
CA ASP A 193 -3.12 4.03 -31.75
C ASP A 193 -2.38 4.08 -30.42
N LYS A 194 -1.30 4.87 -30.31
CA LYS A 194 -0.52 5.04 -29.09
C LYS A 194 -0.02 6.48 -28.90
N PHE A 195 0.09 6.89 -27.65
CA PHE A 195 0.74 8.12 -27.17
C PHE A 195 1.13 7.93 -25.70
N THR A 196 2.04 8.75 -25.16
CA THR A 196 2.46 8.64 -23.75
C THR A 196 1.72 9.61 -22.82
N GLN A 197 1.77 9.40 -21.51
CA GLN A 197 1.29 10.39 -20.53
C GLN A 197 2.03 11.73 -20.71
N ALA A 198 3.33 11.71 -21.01
CA ALA A 198 4.09 12.92 -21.33
C ALA A 198 3.57 13.65 -22.60
N ASP A 199 3.15 12.93 -23.64
CA ASP A 199 2.51 13.55 -24.80
C ASP A 199 1.24 14.30 -24.38
N LEU A 200 0.44 13.71 -23.49
CA LEU A 200 -0.82 14.28 -23.01
C LEU A 200 -0.58 15.52 -22.13
N GLU A 201 0.36 15.45 -21.19
CA GLU A 201 0.74 16.55 -20.30
C GLU A 201 1.30 17.75 -21.05
N ASN A 202 2.06 17.50 -22.12
CA ASN A 202 2.52 18.54 -23.04
C ASN A 202 1.39 19.07 -23.97
N GLY A 203 0.18 18.53 -23.84
CA GLY A 203 -0.97 18.83 -24.67
C GLY A 203 -0.79 18.43 -26.13
N GLY A 204 0.07 17.44 -26.38
CA GLY A 204 0.36 16.90 -27.70
C GLY A 204 -0.79 16.12 -28.31
N VAL A 205 -1.82 15.73 -27.55
CA VAL A 205 -2.84 14.76 -28.00
C VAL A 205 -4.18 15.42 -28.32
N ASN A 206 -4.80 15.03 -29.45
CA ASN A 206 -6.13 15.51 -29.86
C ASN A 206 -7.03 14.36 -30.29
N PHE A 207 -8.33 14.52 -30.07
CA PHE A 207 -9.36 13.78 -30.78
C PHE A 207 -9.84 14.57 -32.01
N VAL A 208 -9.93 13.92 -33.17
CA VAL A 208 -10.35 14.51 -34.44
C VAL A 208 -11.62 13.84 -34.91
N HIS A 209 -12.72 14.60 -34.98
CA HIS A 209 -13.99 14.09 -35.51
C HIS A 209 -13.96 14.00 -37.04
N ASP A 210 -14.45 12.90 -37.61
CA ASP A 210 -14.32 12.58 -39.05
C ASP A 210 -15.23 13.40 -39.97
N GLY A 211 -16.19 14.14 -39.39
CA GLY A 211 -17.13 14.99 -40.12
C GLY A 211 -18.44 14.31 -40.50
N SER A 212 -18.63 13.05 -40.11
CA SER A 212 -19.90 12.33 -40.18
C SER A 212 -21.02 13.08 -39.45
N ASP A 213 -22.28 12.83 -39.82
CA ASP A 213 -23.43 13.46 -39.15
C ASP A 213 -23.86 12.67 -37.91
N THR A 214 -22.94 12.55 -36.95
CA THR A 214 -23.16 11.82 -35.70
C THR A 214 -23.23 12.79 -34.51
N LYS A 215 -23.89 12.36 -33.44
CA LYS A 215 -23.97 13.11 -32.17
C LYS A 215 -22.97 12.63 -31.12
N MET A 216 -22.41 11.45 -31.34
CA MET A 216 -21.49 10.79 -30.45
C MET A 216 -20.35 10.18 -31.26
N ALA A 217 -19.15 10.29 -30.73
CA ALA A 217 -17.96 9.56 -31.11
C ALA A 217 -17.36 8.92 -29.85
N SER A 218 -16.45 7.97 -30.01
CA SER A 218 -15.83 7.30 -28.87
C SER A 218 -14.52 6.62 -29.25
N PHE A 219 -13.75 6.27 -28.23
CA PHE A 219 -12.62 5.36 -28.33
C PHE A 219 -12.37 4.72 -26.97
N ASP A 220 -11.74 3.55 -26.98
CA ASP A 220 -11.37 2.84 -25.76
C ASP A 220 -9.87 3.03 -25.49
N VAL A 221 -9.50 3.14 -24.22
CA VAL A 221 -8.11 3.31 -23.76
C VAL A 221 -7.73 2.29 -22.70
N VAL A 222 -6.48 1.83 -22.81
CA VAL A 222 -5.73 1.11 -21.76
C VAL A 222 -4.37 1.81 -21.67
N VAL A 223 -3.82 1.97 -20.47
CA VAL A 223 -2.42 2.38 -20.29
C VAL A 223 -1.61 1.20 -19.81
N ALA A 224 -0.36 1.11 -20.26
CA ALA A 224 0.62 0.15 -19.81
C ALA A 224 1.92 0.87 -19.46
N ASP A 225 2.62 0.35 -18.45
CA ASP A 225 4.02 0.70 -18.16
C ASP A 225 4.99 -0.07 -19.08
N ASP A 226 6.27 0.23 -18.95
CA ASP A 226 7.36 -0.37 -19.74
C ASP A 226 7.67 -1.82 -19.34
N ASP A 227 7.28 -2.24 -18.14
CA ASP A 227 7.34 -3.61 -17.66
C ASP A 227 6.16 -4.46 -18.17
N GLY A 228 5.18 -3.83 -18.82
CA GLY A 228 4.03 -4.44 -19.47
C GLY A 228 2.82 -4.69 -18.55
N ALA A 229 2.80 -4.19 -17.31
CA ALA A 229 1.57 -4.20 -16.54
C ALA A 229 0.62 -3.12 -17.09
N THR A 230 -0.69 -3.28 -16.80
CA THR A 230 -1.73 -2.47 -17.47
C THR A 230 -2.78 -2.01 -16.48
N SER A 231 -3.50 -0.95 -16.84
CA SER A 231 -4.67 -0.45 -16.10
C SER A 231 -5.88 -1.38 -16.08
N GLY A 232 -5.74 -2.60 -16.60
CA GLY A 232 -6.78 -3.62 -16.62
C GLY A 232 -7.74 -3.47 -17.80
N ALA A 233 -9.04 -3.50 -17.53
CA ALA A 233 -10.07 -3.42 -18.58
C ALA A 233 -10.07 -2.05 -19.26
N ALA A 234 -10.31 -2.03 -20.57
CA ALA A 234 -10.36 -0.80 -21.35
C ALA A 234 -11.48 0.13 -20.85
N GLN A 235 -11.16 1.42 -20.74
CA GLN A 235 -12.12 2.48 -20.41
C GLN A 235 -12.56 3.19 -21.69
N THR A 236 -13.85 3.44 -21.83
CA THR A 236 -14.39 4.17 -22.99
C THR A 236 -14.40 5.67 -22.73
N VAL A 237 -13.69 6.42 -23.56
CA VAL A 237 -13.82 7.88 -23.66
C VAL A 237 -15.00 8.20 -24.57
N LYS A 238 -15.98 8.94 -24.05
CA LYS A 238 -17.15 9.39 -24.80
C LYS A 238 -16.90 10.78 -25.34
N VAL A 239 -17.30 11.01 -26.59
CA VAL A 239 -17.13 12.30 -27.24
C VAL A 239 -18.48 12.80 -27.73
N THR A 240 -18.96 13.90 -27.15
CA THR A 240 -20.18 14.58 -27.59
C THR A 240 -19.87 15.45 -28.80
N VAL A 241 -20.62 15.28 -29.88
CA VAL A 241 -20.42 16.00 -31.14
C VAL A 241 -21.44 17.14 -31.28
N LYS A 242 -20.93 18.37 -31.23
CA LYS A 242 -21.71 19.59 -31.48
C LYS A 242 -21.76 19.91 -32.97
N SER A 243 -22.94 20.37 -33.40
CA SER A 243 -23.21 20.84 -34.77
C SER A 243 -22.37 22.07 -35.14
#